data_AF-A0A940RHX3-F1
#
_entry.id   AF-A0A940RHX3-F1
#
_cell.length_a   1.000
_cell.length_b   1.000
_cell.length_c   1.000
_cell.angle_alpha   90.00
_cell.angle_beta   90.00
_cell.angle_gamma   90.00
#
_symmetry.space_group_name_H-M   'P 1'
#
loop_
_entity.id
_entity.type
_entity.pdbx_description
1 polymer ?
#
loop_
_entity_poly.entity_id
_entity_poly.type
_entity_poly.pdbx_seq_one_letter_code
_entity_poly.pdbx_strand_id
1 'polypeptide(L)'
;MTVSVEAAFLTQAMNIGLVEKMTAMRQDLDRSIAEFPSRGSARYFARLHELRDGLRQPTLRSAAALVARLCEEDPSRVAQIRPAFARLVEVHPDLAWFYGQLPGAPSKMADANG
;
A
#
# COMPACT_ATOMS: atom_id res chain seq x y z
N MET A 1 -14.20 9.40 22.56
CA MET A 1 -14.40 8.70 21.28
C MET A 1 -13.12 7.96 20.95
N THR A 2 -13.13 6.63 20.98
CA THR A 2 -12.01 5.80 20.56
C THR A 2 -11.92 5.85 19.03
N VAL A 3 -10.81 6.38 18.51
CA VAL A 3 -10.52 6.30 17.06
C VAL A 3 -10.25 4.84 16.73
N SER A 4 -10.90 4.29 15.69
CA SER A 4 -10.65 2.90 15.29
C SER A 4 -9.21 2.74 14.79
N VAL A 5 -8.64 1.54 14.93
CA VAL A 5 -7.25 1.26 14.56
C VAL A 5 -7.03 1.49 13.06
N GLU A 6 -8.02 1.14 12.24
CA GLU A 6 -8.05 1.36 10.80
C GLU A 6 -8.02 2.86 10.47
N ALA A 7 -8.85 3.66 11.14
CA ALA A 7 -8.89 5.11 10.93
C ALA A 7 -7.57 5.78 11.35
N ALA A 8 -6.95 5.33 12.44
CA ALA A 8 -5.64 5.81 12.88
C ALA A 8 -4.53 5.46 11.88
N PHE A 9 -4.53 4.23 11.36
CA PHE A 9 -3.61 3.80 10.30
C PHE A 9 -3.78 4.64 9.03
N LEU A 10 -5.02 4.80 8.54
CA LEU A 10 -5.29 5.58 7.33
C LEU A 10 -4.90 7.04 7.51
N THR A 11 -5.14 7.62 8.69
CA THR A 11 -4.71 8.99 9.00
C THR A 11 -3.19 9.12 8.89
N GLN A 12 -2.43 8.19 9.47
CA GLN A 12 -0.97 8.23 9.35
C GLN A 12 -0.47 7.90 7.95
N ALA A 13 -1.15 7.00 7.23
CA ALA A 13 -0.82 6.71 5.85
C ALA A 13 -0.96 7.96 4.97
N MET A 14 -2.03 8.74 5.18
CA MET A 14 -2.19 10.03 4.49
C MET A 14 -1.06 11.00 4.83
N ASN A 15 -0.64 11.10 6.09
CA ASN A 15 0.45 11.99 6.51
C ASN A 15 1.81 11.64 5.86
N ILE A 16 2.07 10.38 5.53
CA ILE A 16 3.31 9.95 4.86
C ILE A 16 3.22 9.96 3.32
N GLY A 17 2.13 10.48 2.76
CA GLY A 17 1.98 10.69 1.33
C GLY A 17 1.16 9.64 0.56
N LEU A 18 0.26 8.90 1.24
CA LEU A 18 -0.58 7.88 0.57
C LEU A 18 -1.48 8.49 -0.51
N VAL A 19 -2.06 9.68 -0.28
CA VAL A 19 -3.00 10.33 -1.20
C VAL A 19 -2.29 10.71 -2.51
N GLU A 20 -1.09 11.27 -2.39
CA GLU A 20 -0.22 11.67 -3.49
C GLU A 20 0.17 10.45 -4.30
N LYS A 21 0.59 9.36 -3.63
CA LYS A 21 0.94 8.10 -4.31
C LYS A 21 -0.24 7.51 -5.07
N MET A 22 -1.42 7.48 -4.46
CA MET A 22 -2.65 7.01 -5.11
C MET A 22 -3.04 7.88 -6.29
N THR A 23 -2.83 9.19 -6.19
CA THR A 23 -3.15 10.15 -7.27
C THR A 23 -2.19 9.98 -8.44
N ALA A 24 -0.88 9.88 -8.19
CA ALA A 24 0.12 9.60 -9.21
C ALA A 24 -0.15 8.26 -9.92
N MET A 25 -0.45 7.20 -9.16
CA MET A 25 -0.77 5.89 -9.74
C MET A 25 -2.04 5.93 -10.61
N ARG A 26 -3.06 6.69 -10.21
CA ARG A 26 -4.26 6.90 -11.03
C ARG A 26 -3.94 7.62 -12.34
N GLN A 27 -3.11 8.66 -12.29
CA GLN A 27 -2.68 9.38 -13.48
C GLN A 27 -1.86 8.50 -14.44
N ASP A 28 -0.96 7.67 -13.90
CA ASP A 28 -0.17 6.72 -14.70
C ASP A 28 -1.06 5.67 -15.37
N LEU A 29 -2.09 5.18 -14.68
CA LEU A 29 -3.08 4.26 -15.25
C LEU A 29 -3.91 4.93 -16.33
N ASP A 30 -4.40 6.15 -16.10
CA ASP A 30 -5.16 6.90 -17.11
C ASP A 30 -4.32 7.17 -18.37
N ARG A 31 -3.04 7.50 -18.21
CA ARG A 31 -2.10 7.62 -19.34
C ARG A 31 -1.93 6.29 -20.07
N SER A 32 -1.70 5.21 -19.33
CA SER A 32 -1.50 3.86 -19.90
C SER A 32 -2.74 3.37 -20.67
N ILE A 33 -3.94 3.73 -20.21
CA ILE A 33 -5.21 3.44 -20.89
C ILE A 33 -5.34 4.28 -22.17
N ALA A 34 -4.99 5.57 -22.13
CA ALA A 34 -5.06 6.46 -23.28
C ALA A 34 -4.06 6.10 -24.40
N GLU A 35 -2.87 5.64 -24.01
CA GLU A 35 -1.81 5.21 -24.94
C GLU A 35 -1.95 3.73 -25.36
N PHE A 36 -3.02 3.05 -24.92
CA PHE A 36 -3.17 1.62 -25.15
C PHE A 36 -3.25 1.28 -26.65
N PRO A 37 -2.40 0.38 -27.17
CA PRO A 37 -2.36 0.10 -28.58
C PRO A 37 -3.63 -0.61 -29.06
N SER A 38 -4.10 -0.28 -30.26
CA SER A 38 -5.33 -0.86 -30.84
C SER A 38 -5.26 -2.38 -31.07
N ARG A 39 -4.06 -2.97 -31.08
CA ARG A 39 -3.81 -4.42 -31.14
C ARG A 39 -3.37 -5.02 -29.80
N GLY A 40 -3.48 -4.26 -28.71
CA GLY A 40 -3.13 -4.72 -27.37
C GLY A 40 -4.08 -5.79 -26.84
N SER A 41 -3.63 -6.55 -25.84
CA SER A 41 -4.45 -7.59 -25.22
C SER A 41 -5.65 -6.99 -24.49
N ALA A 42 -6.87 -7.34 -24.93
CA ALA A 42 -8.11 -6.92 -24.28
C ALA A 42 -8.14 -7.30 -22.79
N ARG A 43 -7.50 -8.41 -22.40
CA ARG A 43 -7.36 -8.83 -21.00
C ARG A 43 -6.49 -7.87 -20.19
N TYR A 44 -5.40 -7.39 -20.78
CA TYR A 44 -4.52 -6.42 -20.11
C TYR A 44 -5.21 -5.06 -19.98
N PHE A 45 -5.95 -4.63 -21.02
CA PHE A 45 -6.77 -3.42 -20.97
C PHE A 45 -7.84 -3.46 -19.86
N ALA A 46 -8.60 -4.56 -19.78
CA ALA A 46 -9.59 -4.76 -18.72
C ALA A 46 -8.95 -4.68 -17.32
N ARG A 47 -7.76 -5.28 -17.15
CA ARG A 47 -7.02 -5.22 -15.89
C ARG A 47 -6.61 -3.80 -15.51
N LEU A 48 -6.22 -2.95 -16.46
CA LEU A 48 -5.90 -1.54 -16.17
C LEU A 48 -7.12 -0.78 -15.64
N HIS A 49 -8.31 -1.06 -16.19
CA HIS A 49 -9.56 -0.49 -15.71
C HIS A 49 -9.94 -0.98 -14.31
N GLU A 50 -9.84 -2.29 -14.05
CA GLU A 50 -10.08 -2.87 -12.73
C GLU A 50 -9.15 -2.27 -11.66
N LEU A 51 -7.87 -2.10 -12.00
CA LEU A 51 -6.90 -1.46 -11.11
C LEU A 51 -7.24 0.02 -10.86
N ARG A 52 -7.67 0.75 -11.90
CA ARG A 52 -8.09 2.15 -11.75
C ARG A 52 -9.31 2.28 -10.83
N ASP A 53 -10.30 1.43 -11.02
CA ASP A 53 -11.52 1.45 -10.19
C ASP A 53 -11.21 1.03 -8.74
N GLY A 54 -10.31 0.06 -8.54
CA GLY A 54 -9.81 -0.31 -7.20
C GLY A 54 -9.11 0.85 -6.45
N LEU A 55 -8.49 1.79 -7.16
CA LEU A 55 -7.88 2.98 -6.54
C LEU A 55 -8.89 4.10 -6.23
N ARG A 56 -10.13 4.04 -6.71
CA ARG A 56 -11.19 4.99 -6.34
C ARG A 56 -11.73 4.71 -4.95
N GLN A 57 -11.80 3.43 -4.58
CA GLN A 57 -12.23 2.97 -3.27
C GLN A 57 -11.19 2.02 -2.70
N PRO A 58 -10.07 2.55 -2.18
CA PRO A 58 -9.00 1.70 -1.66
C PRO A 58 -9.52 0.87 -0.50
N THR A 59 -9.30 -0.44 -0.58
CA THR A 59 -9.45 -1.33 0.57
C THR A 59 -8.30 -1.11 1.56
N LEU A 60 -8.49 -1.49 2.82
CA LEU A 60 -7.44 -1.45 3.83
C LEU A 60 -6.19 -2.22 3.39
N ARG A 61 -6.39 -3.36 2.72
CA ARG A 61 -5.32 -4.17 2.11
C ARG A 61 -4.54 -3.41 1.06
N SER A 62 -5.22 -2.71 0.15
CA SER A 62 -4.56 -1.90 -0.88
C SER A 62 -3.78 -0.71 -0.28
N ALA A 63 -4.31 -0.08 0.77
CA ALA A 63 -3.62 0.98 1.51
C ALA A 63 -2.35 0.44 2.20
N ALA A 64 -2.44 -0.72 2.86
CA ALA A 64 -1.30 -1.40 3.47
C ALA A 64 -0.19 -1.73 2.46
N ALA A 65 -0.56 -2.23 1.27
CA ALA A 65 0.40 -2.50 0.19
C ALA A 65 1.10 -1.22 -0.30
N LEU A 66 0.36 -0.14 -0.49
CA LEU A 66 0.92 1.15 -0.93
C LEU A 66 1.83 1.78 0.13
N VAL A 67 1.46 1.67 1.40
CA VAL A 67 2.29 2.13 2.52
C VAL A 67 3.61 1.37 2.58
N ALA A 68 3.60 0.05 2.41
CA ALA A 68 4.83 -0.74 2.37
C ALA A 68 5.76 -0.27 1.24
N ARG A 69 5.19 -0.05 0.04
CA ARG A 69 5.94 0.48 -1.10
C ARG A 69 6.47 1.90 -0.88
N LEU A 70 5.69 2.78 -0.22
CA LEU A 70 6.16 4.13 0.13
C LEU A 70 7.34 4.09 1.10
N CYS A 71 7.32 3.15 2.05
CA CYS A 71 8.40 2.96 2.99
C CYS A 71 9.64 2.32 2.34
N GLU A 72 9.45 1.45 1.35
CA GLU A 72 10.54 0.91 0.54
C GLU A 72 11.23 2.00 -0.29
N GLU A 73 10.44 2.87 -0.92
CA GLU A 73 10.94 4.01 -1.71
C GLU A 73 11.61 5.08 -0.83
N ASP A 74 11.09 5.32 0.38
CA ASP A 74 11.62 6.30 1.33
C ASP A 74 11.56 5.75 2.78
N PRO A 75 12.64 5.10 3.24
CA PRO A 75 12.71 4.49 4.57
C PRO A 75 12.51 5.47 5.73
N SER A 76 12.68 6.78 5.52
CA SER A 76 12.48 7.79 6.58
C SER A 76 11.03 7.83 7.09
N ARG A 77 10.07 7.36 6.28
CA ARG A 77 8.63 7.32 6.60
C ARG A 77 8.26 6.18 7.54
N VAL A 78 9.10 5.15 7.63
CA VAL A 78 8.84 3.95 8.45
C VAL A 78 8.57 4.34 9.90
N ALA A 79 9.39 5.23 10.47
CA ALA A 79 9.27 5.63 11.87
C ALA A 79 7.90 6.24 12.20
N GLN A 80 7.26 6.90 11.23
CA GLN A 80 5.98 7.58 11.41
C GLN A 80 4.79 6.63 11.34
N ILE A 81 4.84 5.60 10.48
CA ILE A 81 3.70 4.71 10.22
C ILE A 81 3.77 3.40 11.01
N ARG A 82 4.96 2.93 11.36
CA ARG A 82 5.19 1.61 11.95
C ARG A 82 4.37 1.33 13.21
N PRO A 83 4.22 2.25 14.18
CA PRO A 83 3.39 1.99 15.36
C PRO A 83 1.91 1.79 15.02
N ALA A 84 1.39 2.56 14.07
CA ALA A 84 -0.01 2.44 13.63
C ALA A 84 -0.22 1.14 12.84
N PHE A 85 0.74 0.77 11.99
CA PHE A 85 0.69 -0.46 11.21
C PHE A 85 0.82 -1.70 12.12
N ALA A 86 1.69 -1.68 13.14
CA ALA A 86 1.80 -2.77 14.11
C ALA A 86 0.45 -3.07 14.79
N ARG A 87 -0.23 -2.02 15.29
CA ARG A 87 -1.58 -2.14 15.86
C ARG A 87 -2.60 -2.64 14.85
N LEU A 88 -2.49 -2.21 13.59
CA LEU A 88 -3.37 -2.69 12.53
C LEU A 88 -3.25 -4.20 12.33
N VAL A 89 -2.03 -4.75 12.37
CA VAL A 89 -1.76 -6.18 12.20
C VAL A 89 -2.29 -7.01 13.38
N GLU A 90 -2.32 -6.45 14.59
CA GLU A 90 -2.93 -7.11 15.75
C GLU A 90 -4.42 -7.37 15.55
N VAL A 91 -5.11 -6.47 14.84
CA VAL A 91 -6.56 -6.59 14.52
C VAL A 91 -6.79 -7.32 13.19
N HIS A 92 -5.93 -7.09 12.20
CA HIS A 92 -5.99 -7.61 10.84
C HIS A 92 -4.73 -8.41 10.50
N PRO A 93 -4.61 -9.67 10.97
CA PRO A 93 -3.40 -10.47 10.81
C PRO A 93 -3.10 -10.81 9.34
N ASP A 94 -4.07 -10.75 8.44
CA ASP A 94 -3.88 -10.92 6.99
C ASP A 94 -3.02 -9.82 6.35
N LEU A 95 -2.80 -8.72 7.07
CA LEU A 95 -1.94 -7.60 6.67
C LEU A 95 -0.49 -7.74 7.17
N ALA A 96 -0.19 -8.75 8.00
CA ALA A 96 1.14 -8.98 8.57
C ALA A 96 2.24 -9.08 7.49
N TRP A 97 1.91 -9.65 6.32
CA TRP A 97 2.83 -9.78 5.20
C TRP A 97 3.35 -8.42 4.71
N PHE A 98 2.50 -7.38 4.68
CA PHE A 98 2.91 -6.03 4.27
C PHE A 98 3.72 -5.33 5.36
N TYR A 99 3.35 -5.52 6.63
CA TYR A 99 4.12 -4.99 7.75
C TYR A 99 5.54 -5.56 7.80
N GLY A 100 5.71 -6.84 7.49
CA GLY A 100 7.02 -7.49 7.39
C GLY A 100 7.92 -6.97 6.26
N GLN A 101 7.35 -6.26 5.27
CA GLN A 101 8.12 -5.61 4.20
C GLN A 101 8.64 -4.22 4.59
N LEU A 102 8.25 -3.67 5.73
CA LEU A 102 8.76 -2.38 6.16
C LEU A 102 10.27 -2.48 6.43
N PRO A 103 11.10 -1.57 5.89
CA PRO A 103 12.53 -1.54 6.18
C PRO A 103 12.81 -1.51 7.68
N GLY A 104 13.69 -2.39 8.15
CA GLY A 104 14.03 -2.49 9.57
C GLY A 104 12.92 -3.08 10.46
N ALA A 105 11.87 -3.68 9.88
CA ALA A 105 11.04 -4.65 10.60
C ALA A 105 11.97 -5.74 11.18
N PRO A 106 11.79 -6.19 12.44
CA PRO A 106 12.51 -7.37 12.90
C PRO A 106 12.10 -8.51 11.96
N SER A 107 12.98 -8.90 11.05
CA SER A 107 12.84 -10.16 10.35
C SER A 107 12.75 -11.22 11.43
N LYS A 108 11.55 -11.74 11.67
CA LYS A 108 11.38 -12.97 12.42
C LYS A 108 11.83 -14.12 11.51
N MET A 109 13.14 -14.17 11.22
CA MET A 109 13.93 -15.22 10.57
C MET A 109 15.22 -14.60 10.02
N ALA A 110 16.20 -14.42 10.90
CA ALA A 110 17.62 -14.52 10.56
C ALA A 110 18.24 -15.38 11.68
N ASP A 111 18.20 -16.68 11.45
CA ASP A 111 19.15 -17.69 11.90
C ASP A 111 19.49 -17.73 13.39
N ALA A 112 18.65 -18.46 14.12
CA ALA A 112 19.13 -19.37 15.16
C ALA A 112 19.51 -20.71 14.50
N ASN A 113 20.67 -20.78 13.83
CA ASN A 113 21.46 -22.01 13.66
C ASN A 113 22.74 -21.72 12.85
N GLY A 114 23.91 -22.01 13.42
CA GLY A 114 25.20 -22.00 12.75
C GLY A 114 26.32 -21.53 13.65
#